data_AF-A0A917H8I4-F1
#
_entry.id   AF-A0A917H8I4-F1
#
_cell.length_a   1.000
_cell.length_b   1.000
_cell.length_c   1.000
_cell.angle_alpha   90.00
_cell.angle_beta   90.00
_cell.angle_gamma   90.00
#
_symmetry.space_group_name_H-M   'P 1'
#
loop_
_entity.id
_entity.type
_entity.pdbx_description
1 polymer ?
#
loop_
_entity_poly.entity_id
_entity_poly.type
_entity_poly.pdbx_seq_one_letter_code
_entity_poly.pdbx_strand_id
1 'polypeptide(L)'
;MDKGTIIRTAALLFALVNQVLVIYGKSPLPIDSEVVEQFAASLITIITAVIAWFKNNYVTKTGAKQRELLQINGLTKQKGGKSK
;
A
#
# COMPACT_ATOMS: atom_id res chain seq x y z
N MET A 1 11.50 23.11 0.63
CA MET A 1 10.36 23.09 -0.30
C MET A 1 9.10 22.95 0.52
N ASP A 2 8.28 24.00 0.55
CA ASP A 2 7.12 24.07 1.43
C ASP A 2 6.01 23.14 0.95
N LYS A 3 5.27 22.52 1.89
CA LYS A 3 4.20 21.54 1.56
C LYS A 3 3.16 22.15 0.61
N GLY A 4 2.86 23.44 0.75
CA GLY A 4 1.95 24.16 -0.14
C GLY A 4 2.44 24.25 -1.58
N THR A 5 3.75 24.35 -1.81
CA THR A 5 4.34 24.39 -3.16
C THR A 5 4.25 23.03 -3.84
N ILE A 6 4.46 21.94 -3.09
CA ILE A 6 4.32 20.57 -3.60
C ILE A 6 2.88 20.29 -3.99
N ILE A 7 1.92 20.64 -3.14
CA ILE A 7 0.48 20.43 -3.41
C ILE A 7 0.05 21.21 -4.65
N ARG A 8 0.44 22.49 -4.77
CA ARG A 8 0.10 23.31 -5.94
C ARG A 8 0.69 22.77 -7.24
N THR A 9 1.93 22.30 -7.20
CA THR A 9 2.61 21.73 -8.38
C THR A 9 1.98 20.40 -8.78
N ALA A 10 1.63 19.55 -7.81
CA ALA A 10 0.94 18.29 -8.06
C ALA A 10 -0.46 18.52 -8.65
N ALA A 11 -1.26 19.40 -8.04
CA ALA A 11 -2.58 19.78 -8.56
C ALA A 11 -2.50 20.34 -9.98
N LEU A 12 -1.51 21.17 -10.27
CA LEU A 12 -1.26 21.70 -11.63
C LEU A 12 -0.95 20.58 -12.62
N LEU A 13 -0.08 19.63 -12.27
CA LEU A 13 0.24 18.47 -13.13
C LEU A 13 -0.99 17.60 -13.38
N PHE A 14 -1.80 17.33 -12.36
CA PHE A 14 -3.06 16.59 -12.52
C PHE A 14 -4.05 17.32 -13.44
N ALA A 15 -4.17 18.65 -13.31
CA ALA A 15 -5.03 19.46 -14.18
C ALA A 15 -4.55 19.45 -15.65
N LEU A 16 -3.23 19.47 -15.88
CA LEU A 16 -2.66 19.36 -17.22
C LEU A 16 -2.91 17.99 -17.85
N VAL A 17 -2.74 16.90 -17.10
CA VAL A 17 -3.08 15.55 -17.55
C VAL A 17 -4.58 15.44 -17.85
N ASN A 18 -5.42 16.04 -17.02
CA ASN A 18 -6.86 16.11 -17.25
C ASN A 18 -7.21 16.90 -18.53
N GLN A 19 -6.57 18.04 -18.77
CA GLN A 19 -6.74 18.79 -20.03
C GLN A 19 -6.39 17.94 -21.25
N VAL A 20 -5.28 17.21 -21.19
CA VAL A 20 -4.86 16.31 -22.26
C VAL A 20 -5.90 15.20 -22.48
N LEU A 21 -6.41 14.57 -21.42
CA LEU A 21 -7.47 13.55 -21.49
C LEU A 21 -8.75 14.08 -22.13
N VAL A 22 -9.18 15.29 -21.74
CA VAL A 22 -10.38 15.96 -22.29
C VAL A 22 -10.18 16.31 -23.76
N ILE A 23 -9.00 16.81 -24.15
CA ILE A 23 -8.65 17.09 -25.55
C ILE A 23 -8.71 15.80 -26.39
N TYR A 24 -8.31 14.67 -25.82
CA TYR A 24 -8.40 13.35 -26.46
C TYR A 24 -9.77 12.66 -26.29
N GLY A 25 -10.79 13.37 -25.80
CA GLY A 25 -12.16 12.87 -25.66
C GLY A 25 -12.34 11.75 -24.63
N LYS A 26 -11.38 11.57 -23.71
CA LYS A 26 -11.50 10.64 -22.57
C LYS A 26 -12.20 11.35 -21.42
N SER A 27 -12.96 10.59 -20.61
CA SER A 27 -13.68 11.16 -19.48
C SER A 27 -12.71 11.91 -18.54
N PRO A 28 -13.06 13.14 -18.15
CA PRO A 28 -12.23 13.93 -17.25
C PRO A 28 -12.04 13.19 -15.93
N LEU A 29 -10.83 13.31 -15.37
CA LEU A 29 -10.54 12.85 -14.03
C LEU A 29 -11.50 13.56 -13.05
N PRO A 30 -12.15 12.85 -12.12
CA PRO A 30 -12.90 13.46 -11.05
C PRO A 30 -11.93 14.19 -10.11
N ILE A 31 -11.76 15.50 -10.31
CA ILE A 31 -10.83 16.37 -9.56
C ILE A 31 -11.45 16.90 -8.25
N ASP A 32 -12.40 16.17 -7.69
CA ASP A 32 -13.00 16.54 -6.42
C ASP A 32 -11.98 16.35 -5.30
N SER A 33 -11.80 17.34 -4.43
CA SER A 33 -10.77 17.28 -3.39
C SER A 33 -10.94 16.06 -2.50
N GLU A 34 -12.19 15.70 -2.22
CA GLU A 34 -12.55 14.50 -1.45
C GLU A 34 -12.11 13.20 -2.16
N VAL A 35 -12.32 13.12 -3.49
CA VAL A 35 -11.92 11.94 -4.28
C VAL A 35 -10.40 11.83 -4.37
N VAL A 36 -9.69 12.94 -4.53
CA VAL A 36 -8.21 12.95 -4.56
C VAL A 36 -7.63 12.55 -3.21
N GLU A 37 -8.16 13.08 -2.11
CA GLU A 37 -7.74 12.73 -0.76
C GLU A 37 -8.04 11.26 -0.45
N GLN A 38 -9.23 10.78 -0.81
CA GLN A 38 -9.62 9.38 -0.61
C GLN A 38 -8.78 8.44 -1.46
N PHE A 39 -8.46 8.80 -2.71
CA PHE A 39 -7.58 8.02 -3.55
C PHE A 39 -6.16 7.97 -2.98
N ALA A 40 -5.59 9.11 -2.58
CA ALA A 40 -4.28 9.18 -1.95
C ALA A 40 -4.22 8.36 -0.65
N ALA A 41 -5.22 8.49 0.21
CA ALA A 41 -5.34 7.72 1.44
C ALA A 41 -5.44 6.21 1.14
N SER A 42 -6.31 5.83 0.20
CA SER A 42 -6.46 4.42 -0.19
C SER A 42 -5.17 3.83 -0.74
N LEU A 43 -4.41 4.59 -1.53
CA LEU A 43 -3.13 4.17 -2.09
C LEU A 43 -2.09 3.95 -0.98
N ILE A 44 -2.01 4.88 -0.02
CA ILE A 44 -1.14 4.73 1.17
C ILE A 44 -1.53 3.49 1.97
N THR A 45 -2.83 3.27 2.19
CA THR A 45 -3.33 2.09 2.90
C THR A 45 -2.96 0.80 2.17
N ILE A 46 -3.11 0.74 0.85
CA ILE A 46 -2.73 -0.43 0.04
C ILE A 46 -1.23 -0.71 0.17
N ILE A 47 -0.37 0.31 -0.02
CA ILE A 47 1.08 0.16 0.10
C ILE A 47 1.46 -0.32 1.50
N THR A 48 0.88 0.28 2.53
CA THR A 48 1.12 -0.10 3.93
C THR A 48 0.66 -1.52 4.21
N ALA A 49 -0.51 -1.91 3.71
CA ALA A 49 -1.05 -3.26 3.84
C ALA A 49 -0.16 -4.29 3.14
N VAL A 50 0.35 -3.98 1.95
CA VAL A 50 1.28 -4.83 1.20
C VAL A 50 2.61 -4.99 1.95
N ILE A 51 3.21 -3.89 2.43
CA ILE A 51 4.44 -3.94 3.24
C ILE A 51 4.22 -4.76 4.51
N ALA A 52 3.12 -4.53 5.23
CA ALA A 52 2.77 -5.27 6.43
C ALA A 52 2.55 -6.76 6.13
N TRP A 53 1.90 -7.08 5.03
CA TRP A 53 1.68 -8.45 4.58
C TRP A 53 3.02 -9.15 4.30
N PHE A 54 3.93 -8.53 3.55
CA PHE A 54 5.27 -9.09 3.29
C PHE A 54 6.11 -9.25 4.57
N LYS A 55 6.01 -8.29 5.51
CA LYS A 55 6.71 -8.36 6.80
C LYS A 55 6.14 -9.45 7.72
N ASN A 56 4.83 -9.68 7.70
CA ASN A 56 4.15 -10.62 8.59
C ASN A 56 4.06 -12.05 8.04
N ASN A 57 4.19 -12.25 6.72
CA ASN A 57 4.03 -13.59 6.10
C ASN A 57 5.34 -14.32 5.81
N TYR A 58 6.46 -13.89 6.39
CA TYR A 58 7.74 -14.58 6.27
C TYR A 58 8.22 -14.84 4.82
N VAL A 59 7.75 -14.06 3.84
CA VAL A 59 8.18 -14.16 2.43
C VAL A 59 9.61 -13.61 2.25
N THR A 60 10.08 -12.80 3.18
CA THR A 60 11.48 -12.35 3.26
C THR A 60 12.36 -13.44 3.88
N LYS A 61 13.64 -13.52 3.47
CA LYS A 61 14.61 -14.51 3.98
C LYS A 61 14.71 -14.53 5.50
N THR A 62 14.52 -13.37 6.14
CA THR A 62 14.51 -13.20 7.60
C THR A 62 13.35 -13.94 8.26
N GLY A 63 12.19 -13.94 7.61
CA GLY A 63 11.01 -14.63 8.14
C GLY A 63 11.08 -16.15 8.07
N ALA A 64 11.64 -16.67 6.97
CA ALA A 64 11.92 -18.11 6.85
C ALA A 64 12.87 -18.58 7.97
N LYS A 65 13.94 -17.83 8.23
CA LYS A 65 14.87 -18.10 9.34
C LYS A 65 14.21 -17.98 10.72
N GLN A 66 13.32 -17.01 10.91
CA GLN A 66 12.58 -16.89 12.17
C GLN A 66 11.67 -18.10 12.39
N ARG A 67 10.99 -18.59 11.35
CA ARG A 67 10.18 -19.81 11.43
C ARG A 67 11.04 -21.02 11.78
N GLU A 68 12.21 -21.16 11.17
CA GLU A 68 13.17 -22.24 11.44
C GLU A 68 13.69 -22.18 12.88
N LEU A 69 14.08 -21.00 13.37
CA LEU A 69 14.49 -20.80 14.77
C LEU A 69 13.36 -21.11 15.76
N LEU A 70 12.13 -20.72 15.45
CA LEU A 70 10.97 -21.04 16.29
C LEU A 70 10.67 -22.55 16.30
N GLN A 71 10.95 -23.27 15.21
CA GLN A 71 10.83 -24.73 15.15
C GLN A 71 11.94 -25.42 15.95
N ILE A 72 13.20 -24.99 15.80
CA ILE A 72 14.36 -25.54 16.53
C ILE A 72 14.19 -25.35 18.04
N ASN A 73 13.67 -24.20 18.48
CA ASN A 73 13.46 -23.90 19.89
C ASN A 73 12.11 -24.41 20.44
N GLY A 74 11.33 -25.16 19.64
CA GLY A 74 10.05 -25.74 20.08
C GLY A 74 8.94 -24.73 20.40
N LEU A 75 9.07 -23.47 19.95
CA LEU A 75 8.15 -22.37 20.21
C LEU A 75 7.03 -22.23 19.15
N THR A 76 6.94 -23.19 18.23
CA THR A 76 5.81 -23.27 17.28
C THR A 76 4.68 -24.09 17.89
N LYS A 77 3.45 -23.54 17.93
CA LYS A 77 2.27 -24.30 18.35
C LYS A 77 2.04 -25.45 17.36
N GLN A 78 2.23 -26.70 17.80
CA GLN A 78 1.59 -27.87 17.19
C GLN A 78 0.08 -27.58 17.12
N LYS A 79 -0.45 -27.43 15.90
CA LYS A 79 -1.88 -27.26 15.67
C LYS A 79 -2.49 -28.66 15.56
N GLY A 80 -3.17 -29.11 16.61
CA GLY A 80 -4.13 -30.22 16.55
C GLY A 80 -3.76 -31.43 17.42
N GLY A 81 -4.52 -31.64 18.48
CA GLY A 81 -4.42 -32.82 19.32
C GLY A 81 -4.85 -34.10 18.61
N LYS A 82 -4.33 -35.21 19.12
CA LYS A 82 -5.12 -36.42 19.36
C LYS A 82 -4.86 -36.82 20.80
N SER A 83 -5.72 -36.35 21.69
CA SER A 83 -5.97 -37.08 22.94
C SER A 83 -6.50 -38.44 22.50
N LYS A 84 -5.68 -39.48 22.65
CA LYS A 84 -6.18 -40.85 22.82
C LYS A 84 -6.47 -41.04 24.29
#